data_AF-A0A2H0M694-F1
#
_entry.id   AF-A0A2H0M694-F1
#
_cell.length_a   1.000
_cell.length_b   1.000
_cell.length_c   1.000
_cell.angle_alpha   90.00
_cell.angle_beta   90.00
_cell.angle_gamma   90.00
#
_symmetry.space_group_name_H-M   'P 1'
#
loop_
_entity.id
_entity.type
_entity.pdbx_description
1 polymer ?
#
loop_
_entity_poly.entity_id
_entity_poly.type
_entity_poly.pdbx_seq_one_letter_code
_entity_poly.pdbx_strand_id
1 'polypeptide(L)'
;MVDVLYTYMAVSVSIWDNFKILCIIMEMRTQITELWYFFIANLKASYFGAFLLSIFLLTEIVTPPFISRYDFIFLCAVGFQLIMLLFKFERFREFSVIIIFHILATGMELFKTNPSIGSWTYPAVSGAVFVLLSVPLFSGFLYSAVGSYISRAFKFLKLSYDNFPPYYHLWILSVLIYVNFFTHHFFYDIRLFLFAYIFVVFWKTKVNFQVYLKERSMSFLLTATLTALFVWIAENIGTFTKIWLYPSQAISWHLVSLEKIGSWFLLLILSFALVSIIYRDRLN
;
A
#
# COMPACT_ATOMS: atom_id res chain seq x y z
N MET A 1 -54.45 34.61 -26.13
CA MET A 1 -54.09 34.56 -24.69
C MET A 1 -53.48 33.21 -24.31
N VAL A 2 -53.98 32.09 -24.86
CA VAL A 2 -53.47 30.73 -24.59
C VAL A 2 -52.04 30.50 -25.13
N ASP A 3 -51.71 30.93 -26.36
CA ASP A 3 -50.37 30.72 -26.96
C ASP A 3 -49.21 31.40 -26.21
N VAL A 4 -49.50 32.54 -25.58
CA VAL A 4 -48.52 33.29 -24.78
C VAL A 4 -48.17 32.50 -23.52
N LEU A 5 -49.17 31.94 -22.84
CA LEU A 5 -49.00 31.10 -21.64
C LEU A 5 -48.23 29.81 -21.95
N TYR A 6 -48.49 29.16 -23.09
CA TYR A 6 -47.71 27.99 -23.52
C TYR A 6 -46.24 28.32 -23.80
N THR A 7 -45.99 29.47 -24.44
CA THR A 7 -44.62 29.93 -24.72
C THR A 7 -43.85 30.24 -23.42
N TYR A 8 -44.49 30.90 -22.45
CA TYR A 8 -43.88 31.16 -21.14
C TYR A 8 -43.63 29.87 -20.35
N MET A 9 -44.56 28.90 -20.38
CA MET A 9 -44.35 27.59 -19.75
C MET A 9 -43.20 26.81 -20.40
N ALA A 10 -43.12 26.80 -21.74
CA ALA A 10 -42.06 26.10 -22.46
C ALA A 10 -40.67 26.72 -22.22
N VAL A 11 -40.58 28.06 -22.18
CA VAL A 11 -39.33 28.78 -21.85
C VAL A 11 -38.92 28.52 -20.39
N SER A 12 -39.87 28.54 -19.46
CA SER A 12 -39.63 28.22 -18.04
C SER A 12 -39.07 26.80 -17.87
N VAL A 13 -39.73 25.79 -18.46
CA VAL A 13 -39.28 24.39 -18.41
C VAL A 13 -37.87 24.23 -19.00
N SER A 14 -37.60 24.84 -20.16
CA SER A 14 -36.26 24.83 -20.79
C SER A 14 -35.18 25.46 -19.90
N ILE A 15 -35.47 26.56 -19.20
CA ILE A 15 -34.53 27.18 -18.25
C ILE A 15 -34.26 26.27 -17.05
N TRP A 16 -35.28 25.62 -16.50
CA TRP A 16 -35.12 24.69 -15.38
C TRP A 16 -34.33 23.44 -15.77
N ASP A 17 -34.52 22.92 -16.98
CA ASP A 17 -33.75 21.78 -17.49
C ASP A 17 -32.28 22.16 -17.75
N ASN A 18 -32.03 23.34 -18.33
CA ASN A 18 -30.68 23.88 -18.49
C ASN A 18 -29.98 24.11 -17.14
N PHE A 19 -30.71 24.58 -16.11
CA PHE A 19 -30.17 24.74 -14.77
C PHE A 19 -29.82 23.39 -14.11
N LYS A 20 -30.69 22.37 -14.24
CA LYS A 20 -30.40 21.01 -13.78
C LYS A 20 -29.17 20.42 -14.47
N ILE A 21 -29.06 20.58 -15.80
CA ILE A 21 -27.90 20.12 -16.57
C ILE A 21 -26.63 20.82 -16.08
N LEU A 22 -26.68 22.13 -15.84
CA LEU A 22 -25.54 22.88 -15.29
C LEU A 22 -25.14 22.36 -13.90
N CYS A 23 -26.09 22.11 -13.01
CA CYS A 23 -25.82 21.52 -11.69
C CYS A 23 -25.17 20.14 -11.79
N ILE A 24 -25.65 19.27 -12.68
CA ILE A 24 -25.07 17.94 -12.92
C ILE A 24 -23.63 18.06 -13.45
N ILE A 25 -23.39 18.95 -14.42
CA ILE A 25 -22.04 19.18 -14.97
C ILE A 25 -21.10 19.70 -13.88
N MET A 26 -21.56 20.61 -13.03
CA MET A 26 -20.78 21.13 -11.90
C MET A 26 -20.46 20.02 -10.90
N GLU A 27 -21.43 19.17 -10.55
CA GLU A 27 -21.23 18.06 -9.62
C GLU A 27 -20.25 17.01 -10.18
N MET A 28 -20.41 16.62 -11.45
CA MET A 28 -19.48 15.72 -12.14
C MET A 28 -18.06 16.28 -12.16
N ARG A 29 -17.90 17.58 -12.47
CA ARG A 29 -16.60 18.25 -12.44
C ARG A 29 -15.97 18.19 -11.05
N THR A 30 -16.75 18.41 -10.00
CA THR A 30 -16.28 18.30 -8.62
C THR A 30 -15.85 16.87 -8.28
N GLN A 31 -16.62 15.85 -8.68
CA GLN A 31 -16.29 14.45 -8.43
C GLN A 31 -15.00 14.01 -9.14
N ILE A 32 -14.82 14.38 -10.41
CA ILE A 32 -13.58 14.09 -11.17
C ILE A 32 -12.39 14.79 -10.53
N THR A 33 -12.57 16.05 -10.13
CA THR A 33 -11.53 16.82 -9.44
C THR A 33 -11.15 16.16 -8.12
N GLU A 34 -12.14 15.75 -7.33
CA GLU A 34 -11.94 15.05 -6.06
C GLU A 34 -11.21 13.71 -6.26
N LEU A 35 -11.56 12.94 -7.30
CA LEU A 35 -10.86 11.69 -7.65
C LEU A 35 -9.40 11.94 -8.05
N TRP A 36 -9.11 13.03 -8.78
CA TRP A 36 -7.74 13.45 -9.06
C TRP A 36 -6.96 13.85 -7.82
N TYR A 37 -7.54 14.61 -6.91
CA TYR A 37 -6.89 14.90 -5.63
C TYR A 37 -6.67 13.63 -4.80
N PHE A 38 -7.61 12.68 -4.82
CA PHE A 38 -7.46 11.38 -4.17
C PHE A 38 -6.29 10.58 -4.75
N PHE A 39 -6.20 10.51 -6.08
CA PHE A 39 -5.09 9.85 -6.77
C PHE A 39 -3.74 10.50 -6.42
N ILE A 40 -3.66 11.84 -6.50
CA ILE A 40 -2.44 12.59 -6.16
C ILE A 40 -2.06 12.40 -4.69
N ALA A 41 -3.03 12.37 -3.77
CA ALA A 41 -2.78 12.14 -2.35
C ALA A 41 -2.20 10.73 -2.09
N ASN A 42 -2.74 9.71 -2.76
CA ASN A 42 -2.20 8.35 -2.68
C ASN A 42 -0.81 8.24 -3.30
N LEU A 43 -0.58 8.86 -4.46
CA LEU A 43 0.73 8.91 -5.11
C LEU A 43 1.75 9.63 -4.21
N LYS A 44 1.35 10.74 -3.58
CA LYS A 44 2.15 11.44 -2.57
C LYS A 44 2.50 10.50 -1.42
N ALA A 45 1.52 9.80 -0.86
CA ALA A 45 1.75 8.85 0.23
C ALA A 45 2.72 7.73 -0.19
N SER A 46 2.65 7.26 -1.44
CA SER A 46 3.46 6.15 -1.95
C SER A 46 4.84 6.55 -2.49
N TYR A 47 5.29 7.81 -2.37
CA TYR A 47 6.57 8.24 -2.98
C TYR A 47 7.76 7.31 -2.72
N PHE A 48 7.92 6.77 -1.51
CA PHE A 48 9.05 5.87 -1.24
C PHE A 48 8.93 4.56 -2.03
N GLY A 49 7.75 3.94 -2.05
CA GLY A 49 7.49 2.75 -2.86
C GLY A 49 7.61 3.03 -4.36
N ALA A 50 7.03 4.13 -4.83
CA ALA A 50 7.15 4.55 -6.23
C ALA A 50 8.61 4.82 -6.63
N PHE A 51 9.41 5.40 -5.74
CA PHE A 51 10.84 5.59 -5.93
C PHE A 51 11.56 4.24 -6.07
N LEU A 52 11.35 3.29 -5.15
CA LEU A 52 11.96 1.96 -5.23
C LEU A 52 11.59 1.23 -6.53
N LEU A 53 10.30 1.23 -6.90
CA LEU A 53 9.84 0.64 -8.17
C LEU A 53 10.49 1.33 -9.39
N SER A 54 10.70 2.65 -9.33
CA SER A 54 11.39 3.38 -10.39
C SER A 54 12.86 2.96 -10.50
N ILE A 55 13.54 2.74 -9.36
CA ILE A 55 14.91 2.22 -9.35
C ILE A 55 14.95 0.77 -9.87
N PHE A 56 13.93 -0.06 -9.59
CA PHE A 56 13.86 -1.42 -10.13
C PHE A 56 13.78 -1.43 -11.65
N LEU A 57 12.88 -0.61 -12.20
CA LEU A 57 12.73 -0.42 -13.64
C LEU A 57 14.01 0.13 -14.24
N LEU A 58 14.59 1.18 -13.66
CA LEU A 58 15.85 1.77 -14.13
C LEU A 58 16.99 0.75 -14.15
N THR A 59 17.12 -0.07 -13.10
CA THR A 59 18.19 -1.07 -13.02
C THR A 59 17.96 -2.30 -13.89
N GLU A 60 16.76 -2.47 -14.47
CA GLU A 60 16.51 -3.49 -15.48
C GLU A 60 17.06 -3.09 -16.85
N ILE A 61 17.03 -1.79 -17.18
CA ILE A 61 17.55 -1.25 -18.45
C ILE A 61 18.98 -0.73 -18.34
N VAL A 62 19.42 -0.29 -17.16
CA VAL A 62 20.74 0.29 -16.93
C VAL A 62 21.46 -0.50 -15.86
N THR A 63 22.59 -1.10 -16.21
CA THR A 63 23.44 -1.78 -15.22
C THR A 63 24.31 -0.74 -14.50
N PRO A 64 24.25 -0.62 -13.17
CA PRO A 64 25.12 0.29 -12.44
C PRO A 64 26.58 -0.16 -12.57
N PRO A 65 27.51 0.75 -12.91
CA PRO A 65 28.92 0.38 -13.03
C PRO A 65 29.53 0.19 -11.63
N PHE A 66 30.45 -0.77 -11.49
CA PHE A 66 31.29 -1.01 -10.30
C PHE A 66 30.58 -1.53 -9.03
N ILE A 67 29.26 -1.59 -8.99
CA ILE A 67 28.49 -2.04 -7.81
C ILE A 67 27.38 -3.01 -8.22
N SER A 68 27.02 -3.93 -7.32
CA SER A 68 25.88 -4.82 -7.56
C SER A 68 24.58 -4.05 -7.71
N ARG A 69 23.68 -4.57 -8.55
CA ARG A 69 22.31 -4.06 -8.69
C ARG A 69 21.62 -3.91 -7.34
N TYR A 70 21.74 -4.90 -6.45
CA TYR A 70 21.10 -4.88 -5.14
C TYR A 70 21.76 -3.89 -4.18
N ASP A 71 23.08 -3.73 -4.23
CA ASP A 71 23.79 -2.74 -3.43
C ASP A 71 23.43 -1.32 -3.87
N PHE A 72 23.32 -1.09 -5.18
CA PHE A 72 22.86 0.20 -5.71
C PHE A 72 21.44 0.52 -5.23
N ILE A 73 20.50 -0.42 -5.33
CA ILE A 73 19.14 -0.25 -4.82
C ILE A 73 19.15 0.06 -3.32
N PHE A 74 19.95 -0.68 -2.53
CA PHE A 74 20.08 -0.45 -1.10
C PHE A 74 20.58 0.98 -0.79
N LEU A 75 21.65 1.41 -1.47
CA LEU A 75 22.20 2.76 -1.32
C LEU A 75 21.19 3.84 -1.73
N CYS A 76 20.43 3.63 -2.81
CA CYS A 76 19.33 4.52 -3.20
C CYS A 76 18.25 4.59 -2.12
N ALA A 77 17.85 3.46 -1.53
CA ALA A 77 16.85 3.41 -0.47
C ALA A 77 17.32 4.15 0.80
N VAL A 78 18.56 3.91 1.23
CA VAL A 78 19.19 4.61 2.35
C VAL A 78 19.30 6.11 2.05
N GLY A 79 19.78 6.48 0.88
CA GLY A 79 19.91 7.87 0.44
C GLY A 79 18.57 8.61 0.44
N PHE A 80 17.52 7.99 -0.12
CA PHE A 80 16.17 8.53 -0.09
C PHE A 80 15.71 8.79 1.35
N GLN A 81 15.90 7.81 2.24
CA GLN A 81 15.47 7.91 3.62
C GLN A 81 16.23 9.00 4.40
N LEU A 82 17.54 9.11 4.17
CA LEU A 82 18.37 10.18 4.75
C LEU A 82 17.93 11.56 4.25
N ILE A 83 17.69 11.72 2.96
CA ILE A 83 17.18 12.98 2.38
C ILE A 83 15.83 13.35 3.00
N MET A 84 14.90 12.40 3.10
CA MET A 84 13.58 12.64 3.69
C MET A 84 13.66 13.10 5.16
N LEU A 85 14.62 12.57 5.93
CA LEU A 85 14.89 12.99 7.29
C LEU A 85 15.58 14.35 7.37
N LEU A 86 16.63 14.57 6.58
CA LEU A 86 17.43 15.81 6.57
C LEU A 86 16.57 17.02 6.19
N PHE A 87 15.73 16.88 5.17
CA PHE A 87 14.80 17.93 4.74
C PHE A 87 13.49 17.96 5.53
N LYS A 88 13.35 17.12 6.58
CA LYS A 88 12.18 17.05 7.46
C LYS A 88 10.85 16.76 6.73
N PHE A 89 10.92 16.12 5.57
CA PHE A 89 9.74 15.58 4.89
C PHE A 89 9.16 14.39 5.66
N GLU A 90 10.00 13.69 6.42
CA GLU A 90 9.61 12.64 7.34
C GLU A 90 10.06 12.94 8.78
N ARG A 91 9.18 12.70 9.75
CA ARG A 91 9.49 12.92 11.17
C ARG A 91 10.18 11.70 11.76
N PHE A 92 11.03 11.90 12.76
CA PHE A 92 11.74 10.80 13.43
C PHE A 92 10.80 9.70 13.97
N ARG A 93 9.63 10.07 14.50
CA ARG A 93 8.60 9.13 14.96
C ARG A 93 8.03 8.25 13.84
N GLU A 94 8.02 8.73 12.61
CA GLU A 94 7.58 7.96 11.44
C GLU A 94 8.71 7.06 10.95
N PHE A 95 9.93 7.59 10.98
CA PHE A 95 11.13 6.84 10.65
C PHE A 95 11.43 5.68 11.63
N SER A 96 11.11 5.81 12.92
CA SER A 96 11.25 4.69 13.85
C SER A 96 10.37 3.50 13.47
N VAL A 97 9.21 3.75 12.87
CA VAL A 97 8.34 2.70 12.35
C VAL A 97 9.01 2.03 11.13
N ILE A 98 9.62 2.79 10.23
CA ILE A 98 10.39 2.27 9.08
C ILE A 98 11.50 1.31 9.53
N ILE A 99 12.24 1.64 10.59
CA ILE A 99 13.27 0.76 11.17
C ILE A 99 12.65 -0.55 11.66
N ILE A 100 11.54 -0.50 12.40
CA ILE A 100 10.86 -1.70 12.89
C ILE A 100 10.41 -2.59 11.71
N PHE A 101 9.82 -1.99 10.67
CA PHE A 101 9.48 -2.71 9.45
C PHE A 101 10.70 -3.38 8.83
N HIS A 102 11.81 -2.66 8.70
CA HIS A 102 13.03 -3.18 8.09
C HIS A 102 13.53 -4.43 8.83
N ILE A 103 13.54 -4.39 10.17
CA ILE A 103 13.98 -5.52 11.00
C ILE A 103 13.01 -6.71 10.87
N LEU A 104 11.71 -6.49 11.09
CA LEU A 104 10.71 -7.57 11.06
C LEU A 104 10.60 -8.21 9.67
N ALA A 105 10.71 -7.39 8.62
CA ALA A 105 10.72 -7.82 7.24
C ALA A 105 11.95 -8.64 6.90
N THR A 106 13.14 -8.17 7.28
CA THR A 106 14.39 -8.91 7.06
C THR A 106 14.31 -10.28 7.74
N GLY A 107 13.76 -10.37 8.95
CA GLY A 107 13.51 -11.64 9.63
C GLY A 107 12.60 -12.59 8.83
N MET A 108 11.52 -12.07 8.25
CA MET A 108 10.62 -12.86 7.42
C MET A 108 11.26 -13.27 6.08
N GLU A 109 11.99 -12.37 5.44
CA GLU A 109 12.75 -12.65 4.21
C GLU A 109 13.79 -13.75 4.42
N LEU A 110 14.52 -13.72 5.55
CA LEU A 110 15.50 -14.76 5.88
C LEU A 110 14.85 -16.14 5.97
N PHE A 111 13.66 -16.21 6.56
CA PHE A 111 12.90 -17.45 6.65
C PHE A 111 12.37 -17.88 5.28
N LYS A 112 11.74 -16.97 4.54
CA LYS A 112 11.04 -17.26 3.28
C LYS A 112 11.97 -17.60 2.13
N THR A 113 13.15 -16.99 2.10
CA THR A 113 14.17 -17.21 1.06
C THR A 113 15.17 -18.30 1.44
N ASN A 114 15.07 -18.87 2.66
CA ASN A 114 15.89 -20.01 3.05
C ASN A 114 15.74 -21.12 1.99
N PRO A 115 16.85 -21.76 1.53
CA PRO A 115 16.78 -22.81 0.51
C PRO A 115 15.81 -23.96 0.84
N SER A 116 15.59 -24.25 2.12
CA SER A 116 14.67 -25.31 2.57
C SER A 116 13.20 -24.91 2.45
N ILE A 117 12.91 -23.61 2.39
CA ILE A 117 11.56 -23.03 2.27
C ILE A 117 11.29 -22.61 0.82
N GLY A 118 12.23 -21.90 0.20
CA GLY A 118 12.22 -21.58 -1.22
C GLY A 118 10.98 -20.83 -1.70
N SER A 119 10.39 -19.96 -0.88
CA SER A 119 9.17 -19.24 -1.27
C SER A 119 9.41 -18.30 -2.44
N TRP A 120 10.60 -17.70 -2.51
CA TRP A 120 11.15 -16.96 -3.64
C TRP A 120 12.68 -16.88 -3.50
N THR A 121 13.36 -16.42 -4.54
CA THR A 121 14.81 -16.23 -4.55
C THR A 121 15.20 -14.84 -5.05
N TYR A 122 16.38 -14.38 -4.64
CA TYR A 122 17.01 -13.15 -5.11
C TYR A 122 18.13 -13.49 -6.11
N PRO A 123 17.86 -13.51 -7.43
CA PRO A 123 18.79 -14.07 -8.41
C PRO A 123 20.14 -13.34 -8.51
N ALA A 124 20.20 -12.03 -8.19
CA ALA A 124 21.44 -11.24 -8.25
C ALA A 124 22.18 -11.13 -6.90
N VAL A 125 21.86 -11.99 -5.92
CA VAL A 125 22.36 -11.84 -4.54
C VAL A 125 23.84 -12.16 -4.40
N SER A 126 24.36 -13.08 -5.21
CA SER A 126 25.76 -13.55 -5.14
C SER A 126 26.79 -12.45 -5.41
N GLY A 127 26.41 -11.41 -6.16
CA GLY A 127 27.29 -10.28 -6.45
C GLY A 127 27.20 -9.13 -5.46
N ALA A 128 26.28 -9.19 -4.49
CA ALA A 128 25.97 -8.09 -3.58
C ALA A 128 26.74 -8.20 -2.25
N VAL A 129 27.13 -7.05 -1.68
CA VAL A 129 27.84 -6.94 -0.41
C VAL A 129 26.88 -6.70 0.75
N PHE A 130 25.84 -5.89 0.55
CA PHE A 130 24.83 -5.59 1.58
C PHE A 130 23.80 -6.71 1.67
N VAL A 131 24.23 -7.87 2.14
CA VAL A 131 23.44 -9.11 2.21
C VAL A 131 23.55 -9.72 3.61
N LEU A 132 22.43 -10.23 4.10
CA LEU A 132 22.35 -11.09 5.28
C LEU A 132 21.92 -12.49 4.82
N LEU A 133 22.84 -13.45 4.84
CA LEU A 133 22.63 -14.81 4.29
C LEU A 133 22.16 -14.77 2.82
N SER A 134 20.90 -15.12 2.53
CA SER A 134 20.30 -15.10 1.20
C SER A 134 19.53 -13.81 0.90
N VAL A 135 19.53 -12.85 1.82
CA VAL A 135 18.62 -11.69 1.79
C VAL A 135 19.41 -10.40 1.56
N PRO A 136 19.24 -9.73 0.41
CA PRO A 136 19.80 -8.41 0.22
C PRO A 136 19.10 -7.40 1.12
N LEU A 137 19.85 -6.51 1.77
CA LEU A 137 19.31 -5.60 2.78
C LEU A 137 18.29 -4.59 2.23
N PHE A 138 18.25 -4.35 0.91
CA PHE A 138 17.19 -3.51 0.35
C PHE A 138 15.79 -4.13 0.51
N SER A 139 15.68 -5.45 0.64
CA SER A 139 14.39 -6.15 0.78
C SER A 139 13.59 -5.66 1.98
N GLY A 140 14.26 -5.37 3.10
CA GLY A 140 13.62 -4.78 4.28
C GLY A 140 12.94 -3.44 3.98
N PHE A 141 13.52 -2.63 3.08
CA PHE A 141 12.92 -1.36 2.66
C PHE A 141 11.63 -1.52 1.85
N LEU A 142 11.37 -2.68 1.23
CA LEU A 142 10.12 -2.93 0.50
C LEU A 142 8.92 -2.90 1.46
N TYR A 143 9.08 -3.53 2.62
CA TYR A 143 8.07 -3.53 3.67
C TYR A 143 8.01 -2.17 4.37
N SER A 144 9.17 -1.54 4.59
CA SER A 144 9.20 -0.16 5.10
C SER A 144 8.47 0.82 4.17
N ALA A 145 8.46 0.59 2.85
CA ALA A 145 7.69 1.40 1.90
C ALA A 145 6.18 1.26 2.11
N VAL A 146 5.68 0.07 2.48
CA VAL A 146 4.27 -0.13 2.87
C VAL A 146 3.96 0.63 4.17
N GLY A 147 4.82 0.53 5.19
CA GLY A 147 4.68 1.28 6.44
C GLY A 147 4.70 2.81 6.23
N SER A 148 5.63 3.30 5.40
CA SER A 148 5.72 4.71 5.02
C SER A 148 4.47 5.17 4.27
N TYR A 149 3.95 4.35 3.34
CA TYR A 149 2.68 4.64 2.66
C TYR A 149 1.53 4.81 3.66
N ILE A 150 1.32 3.86 4.57
CA ILE A 150 0.22 3.93 5.56
C ILE A 150 0.38 5.19 6.43
N SER A 151 1.58 5.44 6.93
CA SER A 151 1.87 6.62 7.76
C SER A 151 1.61 7.93 7.02
N ARG A 152 2.02 8.02 5.76
CA ARG A 152 1.82 9.21 4.94
C ARG A 152 0.38 9.34 4.45
N ALA A 153 -0.33 8.23 4.28
CA ALA A 153 -1.75 8.23 3.97
C ALA A 153 -2.56 8.90 5.09
N PHE A 154 -2.27 8.60 6.37
CA PHE A 154 -2.89 9.31 7.51
C PHE A 154 -2.79 10.84 7.39
N LYS A 155 -1.66 11.35 6.88
CA LYS A 155 -1.45 12.79 6.68
C LYS A 155 -2.13 13.33 5.43
N PHE A 156 -1.83 12.76 4.27
CA PHE A 156 -2.23 13.32 2.97
C PHE A 156 -3.72 13.12 2.70
N LEU A 157 -4.33 12.07 3.24
CA LEU A 157 -5.76 11.81 3.12
C LEU A 157 -6.54 12.26 4.36
N LYS A 158 -5.86 12.76 5.40
CA LYS A 158 -6.43 13.15 6.69
C LYS A 158 -7.30 12.02 7.29
N LEU A 159 -6.74 10.83 7.39
CA LEU A 159 -7.51 9.65 7.78
C LEU A 159 -8.00 9.75 9.23
N SER A 160 -9.26 9.41 9.44
CA SER A 160 -9.87 9.08 10.73
C SER A 160 -10.74 7.83 10.59
N TYR A 161 -11.10 7.22 11.70
CA TYR A 161 -11.81 5.94 11.71
C TYR A 161 -13.04 6.01 12.61
N ASP A 162 -14.16 5.51 12.10
CA ASP A 162 -15.38 5.30 12.91
C ASP A 162 -15.56 3.83 13.23
N ASN A 163 -16.13 3.54 14.40
CA ASN A 163 -16.41 2.17 14.86
C ASN A 163 -15.17 1.28 14.78
N PHE A 164 -14.01 1.83 15.18
CA PHE A 164 -12.80 1.04 15.28
C PHE A 164 -12.97 0.02 16.42
N PRO A 165 -12.64 -1.26 16.21
CA PRO A 165 -12.79 -2.27 17.24
C PRO A 165 -11.83 -1.98 18.42
N PRO A 166 -12.06 -2.60 19.58
CA PRO A 166 -11.09 -2.55 20.66
C PRO A 166 -9.67 -2.86 20.18
N TYR A 167 -8.73 -1.97 20.52
CA TYR A 167 -7.38 -1.93 19.95
C TYR A 167 -6.60 -3.25 20.09
N TYR A 168 -6.93 -4.07 21.09
CA TYR A 168 -6.29 -5.37 21.29
C TYR A 168 -6.58 -6.36 20.15
N HIS A 169 -7.74 -6.30 19.49
CA HIS A 169 -8.06 -7.20 18.37
C HIS A 169 -7.08 -7.00 17.21
N LEU A 170 -6.71 -5.75 16.92
CA LEU A 170 -5.73 -5.42 15.89
C LEU A 170 -4.36 -6.05 16.18
N TRP A 171 -3.92 -6.01 17.44
CA TRP A 171 -2.64 -6.59 17.85
C TRP A 171 -2.65 -8.12 17.88
N ILE A 172 -3.73 -8.74 18.39
CA ILE A 172 -3.90 -10.20 18.32
C ILE A 172 -3.83 -10.66 16.86
N LEU A 173 -4.58 -10.02 15.97
CA LEU A 173 -4.54 -10.31 14.54
C LEU A 173 -3.13 -10.16 13.95
N SER A 174 -2.45 -9.07 14.27
CA SER A 174 -1.10 -8.80 13.75
C SER A 174 -0.08 -9.86 14.18
N VAL A 175 -0.12 -10.26 15.45
CA VAL A 175 0.75 -11.33 15.97
C VAL A 175 0.42 -12.67 15.30
N LEU A 176 -0.86 -13.03 15.22
CA LEU A 176 -1.29 -14.28 14.58
C LEU A 176 -0.94 -14.34 13.09
N ILE A 177 -1.08 -13.22 12.37
CA ILE A 177 -0.66 -13.08 10.97
C ILE A 177 0.84 -13.27 10.84
N TYR A 178 1.64 -12.59 11.67
CA TYR A 178 3.09 -12.72 11.63
C TYR A 178 3.51 -14.17 11.87
N VAL A 179 3.00 -14.80 12.93
CA VAL A 179 3.28 -16.20 13.26
C VAL A 179 2.83 -17.13 12.14
N ASN A 180 1.65 -16.93 11.56
CA ASN A 180 1.17 -17.74 10.43
C ASN A 180 2.11 -17.65 9.22
N PHE A 181 2.67 -16.47 8.91
CA PHE A 181 3.64 -16.33 7.82
C PHE A 181 4.92 -17.14 8.01
N PHE A 182 5.32 -17.50 9.24
CA PHE A 182 6.41 -18.43 9.48
C PHE A 182 5.95 -19.89 9.55
N THR A 183 4.77 -20.14 10.10
CA THR A 183 4.36 -21.50 10.50
C THR A 183 3.57 -22.27 9.45
N HIS A 184 2.88 -21.61 8.51
CA HIS A 184 2.08 -22.28 7.45
C HIS A 184 2.91 -23.21 6.53
N HIS A 185 4.24 -23.13 6.55
CA HIS A 185 5.12 -24.08 5.85
C HIS A 185 5.25 -25.43 6.58
N PHE A 186 5.01 -25.46 7.89
CA PHE A 186 5.19 -26.63 8.75
C PHE A 186 3.87 -27.10 9.40
N PHE A 187 2.89 -26.21 9.51
CA PHE A 187 1.60 -26.42 10.15
C PHE A 187 0.46 -25.95 9.24
N TYR A 188 -0.77 -26.16 9.69
CA TYR A 188 -1.97 -25.72 8.97
C TYR A 188 -1.95 -24.22 8.69
N ASP A 189 -2.25 -23.88 7.45
CA ASP A 189 -2.44 -22.50 7.04
C ASP A 189 -3.79 -21.96 7.55
N ILE A 190 -3.75 -21.15 8.60
CA ILE A 190 -4.94 -20.58 9.25
C ILE A 190 -5.45 -19.30 8.59
N ARG A 191 -5.02 -18.95 7.37
CA ARG A 191 -5.43 -17.70 6.70
C ARG A 191 -6.93 -17.50 6.59
N LEU A 192 -7.70 -18.55 6.29
CA LEU A 192 -9.16 -18.46 6.23
C LEU A 192 -9.79 -18.05 7.57
N PHE A 193 -9.26 -18.57 8.69
CA PHE A 193 -9.67 -18.16 10.02
C PHE A 193 -9.31 -16.69 10.29
N LEU A 194 -8.11 -16.26 9.89
CA LEU A 194 -7.69 -14.86 10.04
C LEU A 194 -8.58 -13.91 9.23
N PHE A 195 -8.93 -14.26 7.99
CA PHE A 195 -9.87 -13.48 7.19
C PHE A 195 -11.25 -13.39 7.84
N ALA A 196 -11.79 -14.50 8.35
CA ALA A 196 -13.06 -14.49 9.05
C ALA A 196 -13.02 -13.60 10.31
N TYR A 197 -11.92 -13.67 11.08
CA TYR A 197 -11.75 -12.84 12.26
C TYR A 197 -11.65 -11.35 11.92
N ILE A 198 -10.85 -10.99 10.90
CA ILE A 198 -10.76 -9.60 10.39
C ILE A 198 -12.13 -9.11 9.91
N PHE A 199 -12.83 -9.93 9.15
CA PHE A 199 -14.15 -9.59 8.62
C PHE A 199 -15.12 -9.26 9.75
N VAL A 200 -15.26 -10.15 10.73
CA VAL A 200 -16.17 -9.96 11.87
C VAL A 200 -15.82 -8.70 12.66
N VAL A 201 -14.54 -8.50 12.96
CA VAL A 201 -14.06 -7.40 13.82
C VAL A 201 -14.19 -6.04 13.13
N PHE A 202 -13.85 -5.96 11.85
CA PHE A 202 -13.77 -4.69 11.11
C PHE A 202 -14.97 -4.43 10.19
N TRP A 203 -16.00 -5.28 10.19
CA TRP A 203 -17.18 -5.16 9.31
C TRP A 203 -17.83 -3.77 9.36
N LYS A 204 -17.91 -3.19 10.57
CA LYS A 204 -18.53 -1.88 10.81
C LYS A 204 -17.54 -0.71 10.73
N THR A 205 -16.24 -0.98 10.62
CA THR A 205 -15.21 0.05 10.65
C THR A 205 -15.19 0.82 9.34
N LYS A 206 -15.29 2.15 9.45
CA LYS A 206 -15.21 3.07 8.31
C LYS A 206 -13.93 3.87 8.39
N VAL A 207 -13.35 4.14 7.23
CA VAL A 207 -12.20 5.03 7.05
C VAL A 207 -12.74 6.31 6.42
N ASN A 208 -12.62 7.41 7.15
CA ASN A 208 -12.97 8.74 6.69
C ASN A 208 -11.72 9.41 6.12
N PHE A 209 -11.88 10.15 5.03
CA PHE A 209 -10.79 10.86 4.37
C PHE A 209 -11.31 12.15 3.71
N GLN A 210 -10.45 13.16 3.63
CA GLN A 210 -10.77 14.43 2.99
C GLN A 210 -9.58 14.92 2.16
N VAL A 211 -9.72 14.83 0.84
CA VAL A 211 -8.68 15.20 -0.13
C VAL A 211 -8.98 16.51 -0.88
N TYR A 212 -10.24 16.95 -0.85
CA TYR A 212 -10.68 18.20 -1.46
C TYR A 212 -11.68 18.92 -0.54
N LEU A 213 -12.92 19.16 -0.98
CA LEU A 213 -13.90 19.94 -0.22
C LEU A 213 -14.68 19.10 0.80
N LYS A 214 -15.13 17.91 0.41
CA LYS A 214 -16.04 17.07 1.21
C LYS A 214 -15.28 15.92 1.87
N GLU A 215 -15.68 15.58 3.09
CA GLU A 215 -15.25 14.34 3.72
C GLU A 215 -16.00 13.15 3.12
N ARG A 216 -15.26 12.10 2.79
CA ARG A 216 -15.77 10.85 2.23
C ARG A 216 -15.39 9.71 3.15
N SER A 217 -16.14 8.61 3.05
CA SER A 217 -15.84 7.42 3.83
C SER A 217 -16.01 6.14 3.03
N MET A 218 -15.25 5.13 3.40
CA MET A 218 -15.33 3.78 2.82
C MET A 218 -15.06 2.73 3.89
N SER A 219 -15.53 1.49 3.68
CA SER A 219 -15.25 0.40 4.60
C SER A 219 -13.74 0.15 4.71
N PHE A 220 -13.24 -0.08 5.93
CA PHE A 220 -11.84 -0.45 6.16
C PHE A 220 -11.42 -1.69 5.37
N LEU A 221 -12.31 -2.69 5.29
CA LEU A 221 -12.04 -3.91 4.52
C LEU A 221 -11.84 -3.61 3.03
N LEU A 222 -12.63 -2.69 2.47
CA LEU A 222 -12.47 -2.24 1.09
C LEU A 222 -11.15 -1.47 0.91
N THR A 223 -10.81 -0.58 1.83
CA THR A 223 -9.52 0.14 1.84
C THR A 223 -8.35 -0.83 1.80
N ALA A 224 -8.30 -1.77 2.74
CA ALA A 224 -7.21 -2.74 2.83
C ALA A 224 -7.15 -3.64 1.59
N THR A 225 -8.28 -4.04 1.03
CA THR A 225 -8.35 -4.85 -0.21
C THR A 225 -7.81 -4.10 -1.42
N LEU A 226 -8.23 -2.85 -1.61
CA LEU A 226 -7.73 -2.02 -2.71
C LEU A 226 -6.23 -1.73 -2.56
N THR A 227 -5.77 -1.41 -1.36
CA THR A 227 -4.33 -1.25 -1.10
C THR A 227 -3.57 -2.54 -1.38
N ALA A 228 -4.09 -3.71 -0.98
CA ALA A 228 -3.47 -5.00 -1.27
C ALA A 228 -3.35 -5.27 -2.77
N LEU A 229 -4.37 -4.88 -3.55
CA LEU A 229 -4.33 -4.97 -5.01
C LEU A 229 -3.21 -4.09 -5.61
N PHE A 230 -3.03 -2.86 -5.13
CA PHE A 230 -1.93 -2.01 -5.58
C PHE A 230 -0.55 -2.57 -5.18
N VAL A 231 -0.43 -3.19 -4.01
CA VAL A 231 0.80 -3.89 -3.62
C VAL A 231 1.04 -5.11 -4.53
N TRP A 232 -0.01 -5.85 -4.91
CA TRP A 232 0.11 -6.92 -5.90
C TRP A 232 0.51 -6.43 -7.30
N ILE A 233 0.11 -5.22 -7.71
CA ILE A 233 0.63 -4.61 -8.94
C ILE A 233 2.14 -4.31 -8.80
N ALA A 234 2.56 -3.75 -7.68
CA ALA A 234 3.97 -3.51 -7.37
C ALA A 234 4.79 -4.81 -7.34
N GLU A 235 4.22 -5.88 -6.80
CA GLU A 235 4.80 -7.24 -6.80
C GLU A 235 5.12 -7.73 -8.22
N ASN A 236 4.21 -7.49 -9.16
CA ASN A 236 4.40 -7.87 -10.56
C ASN A 236 5.52 -7.06 -11.21
N ILE A 237 5.68 -5.77 -10.87
CA ILE A 237 6.81 -4.96 -11.34
C ILE A 237 8.14 -5.51 -10.79
N GLY A 238 8.19 -5.88 -9.51
CA GLY A 238 9.38 -6.45 -8.88
C GLY A 238 9.81 -7.78 -9.49
N THR A 239 8.84 -8.68 -9.76
CA THR A 239 9.14 -9.97 -10.42
C THR A 239 9.46 -9.81 -11.91
N PHE A 240 8.82 -8.85 -12.60
CA PHE A 240 9.12 -8.53 -14.00
C PHE A 240 10.55 -8.04 -14.17
N THR A 241 11.01 -7.21 -13.24
CA THR A 241 12.39 -6.69 -13.18
C THR A 241 13.38 -7.68 -12.53
N LYS A 242 12.97 -8.93 -12.30
CA LYS A 242 13.81 -10.00 -11.74
C LYS A 242 14.50 -9.62 -10.42
N ILE A 243 13.89 -8.73 -9.64
CA ILE A 243 14.43 -8.36 -8.34
C ILE A 243 14.30 -9.55 -7.40
N TRP A 244 13.14 -10.20 -7.37
CA TRP A 244 12.95 -11.54 -6.82
C TRP A 244 12.14 -12.38 -7.80
N LEU A 245 12.24 -13.71 -7.69
CA LEU A 245 11.52 -14.64 -8.53
C LEU A 245 10.83 -15.71 -7.68
N TYR A 246 9.56 -15.96 -7.99
CA TYR A 246 8.87 -17.15 -7.49
C TYR A 246 9.37 -18.41 -8.21
N PRO A 247 9.29 -19.60 -7.57
CA PRO A 247 9.66 -20.86 -8.23
C PRO A 247 8.97 -21.09 -9.58
N SER A 248 7.70 -20.68 -9.70
CA SER A 248 6.96 -20.78 -10.96
C SER A 248 7.54 -19.89 -12.06
N GLN A 249 8.23 -18.80 -11.71
CA GLN A 249 8.78 -17.80 -12.63
C GLN A 249 10.26 -18.05 -12.97
N ALA A 250 10.83 -19.20 -12.58
CA ALA A 250 12.25 -19.51 -12.81
C ALA A 250 12.63 -19.56 -14.31
N ILE A 251 11.69 -19.93 -15.18
CA ILE A 251 11.92 -20.08 -16.63
C ILE A 251 11.33 -18.89 -17.41
N SER A 252 10.10 -18.52 -17.13
CA SER A 252 9.40 -17.44 -17.83
C SER A 252 8.56 -16.59 -16.87
N TRP A 253 8.50 -15.29 -17.16
CA TRP A 253 7.67 -14.38 -16.39
C TRP A 253 6.20 -14.53 -16.77
N HIS A 254 5.36 -14.56 -15.75
CA HIS A 254 3.90 -14.49 -15.84
C HIS A 254 3.37 -13.74 -14.61
N LEU A 255 2.12 -13.31 -14.67
CA LEU A 255 1.49 -12.60 -13.55
C LEU A 255 1.51 -13.46 -12.28
N VAL A 256 1.91 -12.83 -11.18
CA VAL A 256 1.92 -13.46 -9.85
C VAL A 256 0.49 -13.87 -9.48
N SER A 257 0.30 -15.06 -8.91
CA SER A 257 -1.03 -15.57 -8.51
C SER A 257 -1.85 -14.54 -7.72
N LEU A 258 -3.15 -14.44 -8.03
CA LEU A 258 -4.09 -13.57 -7.33
C LEU A 258 -4.22 -13.93 -5.84
N GLU A 259 -3.91 -15.17 -5.45
CA GLU A 259 -3.88 -15.58 -4.04
C GLU A 259 -2.93 -14.72 -3.20
N LYS A 260 -1.89 -14.14 -3.81
CA LYS A 260 -0.97 -13.22 -3.13
C LYS A 260 -1.64 -11.93 -2.67
N ILE A 261 -2.75 -11.51 -3.30
CA ILE A 261 -3.55 -10.38 -2.80
C ILE A 261 -4.01 -10.67 -1.36
N GLY A 262 -4.39 -11.90 -1.05
CA GLY A 262 -4.74 -12.30 0.32
C GLY A 262 -3.57 -12.20 1.29
N SER A 263 -2.37 -12.62 0.88
CA SER A 263 -1.14 -12.43 1.67
C SER A 263 -0.83 -10.95 1.91
N TRP A 264 -0.94 -10.10 0.89
CA TRP A 264 -0.73 -8.65 1.01
C TRP A 264 -1.78 -8.00 1.90
N PHE A 265 -3.04 -8.42 1.82
CA PHE A 265 -4.10 -7.96 2.70
C PHE A 265 -3.76 -8.22 4.17
N LEU A 266 -3.34 -9.45 4.51
CA LEU A 266 -2.95 -9.78 5.89
C LEU A 266 -1.71 -9.00 6.33
N LEU A 267 -0.71 -8.88 5.45
CA LEU A 267 0.47 -8.06 5.74
C LEU A 267 0.10 -6.59 5.98
N LEU A 268 -0.90 -6.05 5.28
CA LEU A 268 -1.38 -4.69 5.49
C LEU A 268 -2.06 -4.52 6.86
N ILE A 269 -2.76 -5.53 7.37
CA ILE A 269 -3.32 -5.48 8.74
C ILE A 269 -2.19 -5.41 9.77
N LEU A 270 -1.18 -6.26 9.64
CA LEU A 270 0.02 -6.21 10.48
C LEU A 270 0.72 -4.84 10.37
N SER A 271 0.86 -4.34 9.15
CA SER A 271 1.53 -3.08 8.88
C SER A 271 0.76 -1.90 9.49
N PHE A 272 -0.56 -1.94 9.37
CA PHE A 272 -1.45 -0.95 9.95
C PHE A 272 -1.33 -0.95 11.48
N ALA A 273 -1.24 -2.11 12.13
CA ALA A 273 -1.04 -2.18 13.58
C ALA A 273 0.24 -1.48 14.05
N LEU A 274 1.37 -1.73 13.38
CA LEU A 274 2.64 -1.08 13.70
C LEU A 274 2.55 0.45 13.54
N VAL A 275 1.97 0.93 12.44
CA VAL A 275 1.81 2.36 12.19
C VAL A 275 0.78 3.00 13.13
N SER A 276 -0.27 2.28 13.49
CA SER A 276 -1.36 2.77 14.34
C SER A 276 -0.88 3.23 15.73
N ILE A 277 0.27 2.73 16.21
CA ILE A 277 0.89 3.17 17.47
C ILE A 277 1.06 4.70 17.50
N ILE A 278 1.47 5.29 16.38
CA ILE A 278 1.79 6.72 16.30
C ILE A 278 0.61 7.59 15.86
N TYR A 279 -0.54 6.97 15.54
CA TYR A 279 -1.79 7.62 15.12
C TYR A 279 -3.00 7.18 15.97
N ARG A 280 -2.76 6.74 17.20
CA ARG A 280 -3.78 6.15 18.07
C ARG A 280 -4.94 7.10 18.37
N ASP A 281 -4.68 8.40 18.38
CA ASP A 281 -5.66 9.47 18.54
C ASP A 281 -6.67 9.58 17.37
N ARG A 282 -6.35 9.00 16.22
CA ARG A 282 -7.16 9.05 14.99
C ARG A 282 -8.07 7.83 14.80
N LEU A 283 -8.02 6.88 15.74
CA LEU A 283 -8.71 5.60 15.64
C LEU A 283 -10.05 5.57 16.39
N ASN A 284 -10.52 6.69 16.94
CA ASN A 284 -11.78 6.78 17.71
C ASN A 284 -12.62 7.98 17.26
#